data_AF-A0A3N5M4K1-F1
#
_entry.id   AF-A0A3N5M4K1-F1
#
_cell.length_a   1.000
_cell.length_b   1.000
_cell.length_c   1.000
_cell.angle_alpha   90.00
_cell.angle_beta   90.00
_cell.angle_gamma   90.00
#
_symmetry.space_group_name_H-M   'P 1'
#
loop_
_entity.id
_entity.type
_entity.pdbx_description
1 polymer ?
#
loop_
_entity_poly.entity_id
_entity_poly.type
_entity_poly.pdbx_seq_one_letter_code
_entity_poly.pdbx_strand_id
1 'polypeptide(L)' 'MDTLHALPLQQGWIYETVVCTFSGDTPHAAPFGVWTDDHATLELDMYAGSETLANVLAGRELVVAFPAAVTTL' A
#
# COMPACT_ATOMS: atom_id res chain seq x y z
N MET A 1 10.89 3.52 -16.10
CA MET A 1 11.20 4.63 -15.18
C MET A 1 10.80 4.10 -13.83
N ASP A 2 11.77 3.70 -13.02
CA ASP A 2 11.53 2.94 -11.79
C ASP A 2 10.93 3.87 -10.74
N THR A 3 9.60 3.94 -10.70
CA THR A 3 8.85 4.94 -9.95
C THR A 3 8.96 4.77 -8.44
N LEU A 4 9.26 3.56 -7.94
CA LEU A 4 9.41 3.34 -6.50
C LEU A 4 10.75 3.85 -5.97
N HIS A 5 11.81 3.95 -6.80
CA HIS A 5 13.06 4.60 -6.40
C HIS A 5 12.90 6.11 -6.15
N ALA A 6 11.81 6.73 -6.62
CA ALA A 6 11.47 8.11 -6.30
C ALA A 6 10.86 8.26 -4.89
N LEU A 7 10.41 7.16 -4.28
CA LEU A 7 9.93 7.13 -2.91
C LEU A 7 11.11 6.85 -1.97
N PRO A 8 11.14 7.45 -0.77
CA PRO A 8 12.22 7.26 0.20
C PRO A 8 12.08 5.93 0.97
N LEU A 9 11.79 4.84 0.25
CA LEU A 9 11.65 3.50 0.82
C LEU A 9 13.02 2.86 1.01
N GLN A 10 13.26 2.27 2.18
CA GLN A 10 14.46 1.53 2.50
C GLN A 10 14.13 0.04 2.51
N GLN A 11 15.02 -0.77 1.93
CA GLN A 11 14.88 -2.22 1.97
C GLN A 11 14.90 -2.70 3.43
N GLY A 12 14.02 -3.66 3.76
CA GLY A 12 13.88 -4.19 5.12
C GLY A 12 13.08 -3.31 6.09
N TRP A 13 12.48 -2.22 5.62
CA TRP A 13 11.57 -1.38 6.40
C TRP A 13 10.13 -1.61 5.99
N ILE A 14 9.23 -1.64 6.97
CA ILE A 14 7.78 -1.63 6.75
C ILE A 14 7.26 -0.23 7.08
N TYR A 15 6.53 0.35 6.14
CA TYR A 15 5.98 1.70 6.25
C TYR A 15 4.49 1.64 6.55
N GLU A 16 4.05 2.39 7.57
CA GLU A 16 2.63 2.59 7.84
C GLU A 16 2.04 3.52 6.77
N THR A 17 1.10 2.98 6.00
CA THR A 17 0.44 3.67 4.89
C THR A 17 -1.07 3.62 5.04
N VAL A 18 -1.77 4.42 4.23
CA VAL A 18 -3.22 4.30 4.06
C VAL A 18 -3.48 3.66 2.71
N VAL A 19 -4.05 2.46 2.71
CA VAL A 19 -4.48 1.77 1.48
C VAL A 19 -5.91 2.13 1.18
N CYS A 20 -6.14 2.70 0.00
CA CYS A 20 -7.45 3.09 -0.49
C CYS A 20 -7.92 2.10 -1.56
N THR A 21 -9.16 1.66 -1.45
CA THR A 21 -9.84 0.70 -2.33
C THR A 21 -11.27 1.15 -2.60
N PHE A 22 -11.98 0.44 -3.49
CA PHE A 22 -13.38 0.69 -3.80
C PHE A 22 -14.18 -0.62 -3.84
N SER A 23 -15.45 -0.54 -3.47
CA SER A 23 -16.47 -1.56 -3.73
C SER A 23 -17.59 -0.92 -4.53
N GLY A 24 -17.64 -1.20 -5.84
CA GLY A 24 -18.44 -0.41 -6.79
C GLY A 24 -18.04 1.07 -6.70
N ASP A 25 -19.01 1.95 -6.43
CA ASP A 25 -18.78 3.40 -6.28
C ASP A 25 -18.46 3.83 -4.83
N THR A 26 -18.32 2.88 -3.90
CA THR A 26 -18.09 3.18 -2.48
C THR A 26 -16.60 3.12 -2.14
N PRO A 27 -15.95 4.23 -1.73
CA PRO A 27 -14.56 4.22 -1.30
C PRO A 27 -14.40 3.60 0.08
N HIS A 28 -13.28 2.91 0.29
CA HIS A 28 -12.84 2.41 1.59
C HIS A 28 -11.33 2.62 1.75
N ALA A 29 -10.90 3.14 2.91
CA ALA A 29 -9.50 3.21 3.29
C ALA A 29 -9.24 2.53 4.64
N ALA A 30 -8.07 1.93 4.79
CA ALA A 30 -7.58 1.35 6.05
C ALA A 30 -6.05 1.42 6.12
N PRO A 31 -5.46 1.45 7.34
CA PRO A 31 -4.02 1.43 7.51
C PRO A 31 -3.43 0.05 7.21
N PHE A 32 -2.30 0.01 6.49
CA PHE A 32 -1.53 -1.20 6.23
C PHE A 32 -0.03 -0.91 6.22
N GLY A 33 0.73 -1.91 6.65
CA GLY A 33 2.17 -1.98 6.42
C GLY A 33 2.46 -2.28 4.94
N VAL A 34 3.32 -1.47 4.33
CA VAL A 34 3.79 -1.64 2.96
C VAL A 34 5.31 -1.65 2.97
N TRP A 35 5.93 -2.55 2.20
CA TRP A 35 7.38 -2.58 2.00
C TRP A 35 7.72 -2.87 0.54
N THR A 36 9.02 -2.91 0.26
CA THR A 36 9.58 -3.36 -1.01
C THR A 36 10.92 -4.03 -0.73
N ASP A 37 11.14 -5.19 -1.35
CA ASP A 37 12.43 -5.88 -1.29
C ASP A 37 13.38 -5.47 -2.42
N ASP A 38 12.84 -4.92 -3.52
CA ASP A 38 13.55 -4.74 -4.78
C ASP A 38 13.38 -3.35 -5.44
N HIS A 39 12.56 -2.46 -4.85
CA HIS A 39 12.15 -1.17 -5.43
C HIS A 39 11.52 -1.29 -6.83
N ALA A 40 11.03 -2.47 -7.20
CA ALA A 40 10.25 -2.72 -8.40
C ALA A 40 8.80 -3.06 -8.07
N THR A 41 8.57 -3.71 -6.92
CA THR A 41 7.24 -4.10 -6.45
C THR A 41 6.97 -3.58 -5.04
N LEU A 42 5.70 -3.30 -4.74
CA LEU A 42 5.23 -3.07 -3.37
C LEU A 42 4.59 -4.35 -2.86
N GLU A 43 4.87 -4.65 -1.60
CA GLU A 43 4.34 -5.81 -0.90
C GLU A 43 3.49 -5.38 0.29
N LEU A 44 2.42 -6.15 0.54
CA LEU A 44 1.48 -5.96 1.62
C LEU A 44 0.99 -7.32 2.11
N ASP A 45 0.99 -7.52 3.43
CA ASP A 45 0.28 -8.63 4.05
C ASP A 45 -1.10 -8.15 4.51
N MET A 46 -2.15 -8.74 3.95
CA MET A 46 -3.52 -8.34 4.22
C MET A 46 -4.25 -9.35 5.11
N TYR A 47 -4.89 -8.86 6.16
CA TYR A 47 -5.71 -9.69 7.05
C TYR A 47 -6.84 -10.37 6.27
N ALA A 48 -6.95 -11.69 6.44
CA ALA A 48 -8.07 -12.46 5.93
C ALA A 48 -9.41 -11.91 6.47
N GLY A 49 -10.38 -11.73 5.58
CA GLY A 49 -11.69 -11.19 5.93
C GLY A 49 -11.74 -9.66 6.08
N SER A 50 -10.63 -8.94 5.90
CA SER A 50 -10.69 -7.48 5.80
C SER A 50 -11.46 -7.04 4.56
N GLU A 51 -12.22 -5.96 4.68
CA GLU A 51 -12.94 -5.37 3.56
C GLU A 51 -11.96 -4.87 2.48
N THR A 52 -10.79 -4.37 2.90
CA THR A 52 -9.71 -3.98 1.98
C THR A 52 -9.26 -5.15 1.10
N LEU A 53 -8.97 -6.32 1.69
CA LEU A 53 -8.60 -7.51 0.92
C LEU A 53 -9.72 -7.94 -0.03
N ALA A 54 -10.98 -7.93 0.43
CA ALA A 54 -12.12 -8.28 -0.40
C ALA A 54 -12.23 -7.35 -1.63
N ASN A 55 -12.05 -6.05 -1.44
CA ASN A 55 -12.08 -5.06 -2.50
C ASN A 55 -10.92 -5.26 -3.50
N VAL A 56 -9.70 -5.51 -3.02
CA VAL A 56 -8.53 -5.77 -3.88
C VAL A 56 -8.70 -7.06 -4.68
N LEU A 57 -9.25 -8.12 -4.09
CA LEU A 57 -9.49 -9.38 -4.80
C LEU A 57 -10.57 -9.23 -5.90
N ALA A 58 -11.57 -8.39 -5.66
CA ALA A 58 -12.65 -8.13 -6.62
C ALA A 58 -12.21 -7.18 -7.74
N GLY A 59 -11.56 -6.06 -7.40
CA GLY A 59 -11.23 -4.99 -8.34
C GLY A 59 -9.82 -5.06 -8.94
N ARG A 60 -8.88 -5.76 -8.29
CA ARG A 60 -7.45 -5.82 -8.65
C ARG A 60 -6.75 -4.46 -8.68
N GLU A 61 -7.34 -3.48 -8.02
CA GLU A 61 -6.84 -2.11 -7.97
C GLU A 61 -6.78 -1.64 -6.52
N LEU A 62 -5.75 -0.86 -6.22
CA LEU A 62 -5.57 -0.17 -4.95
C LEU A 62 -4.69 1.06 -5.14
N VAL A 63 -4.79 1.99 -4.20
CA VAL A 63 -3.87 3.11 -4.07
C VAL A 63 -3.18 3.02 -2.72
N VAL A 64 -1.86 3.10 -2.71
CA VAL A 64 -1.07 3.23 -1.48
C VAL A 64 -0.75 4.70 -1.28
N ALA A 65 -1.33 5.32 -0.25
CA ALA A 65 -1.03 6.68 0.13
C ALA A 65 0.02 6.69 1.26
N PHE A 66 1.23 7.15 0.93
CA PHE A 66 2.29 7.39 1.89
C PHE A 66 2.06 8.73 2.61
N PRO A 67 1.93 8.75 3.96
CA PRO A 67 1.82 10.00 4.70
C PRO A 67 3.04 10.89 4.50
N ALA A 68 2.86 12.21 4.47
CA ALA A 68 3.95 13.18 4.27
C ALA A 68 5.08 13.09 5.31
N ALA A 69 4.83 12.44 6.46
CA ALA A 69 5.80 12.21 7.52
C ALA A 69 6.69 10.97 7.31
N VAL A 70 6.60 10.28 6.17
CA VAL A 70 7.61 9.28 5.77
C VAL A 70 8.89 10.03 5.36
N THR A 71 9.59 10.57 6.35
CA THR A 71 10.94 11.11 6.23
C THR A 71 11.91 10.03 6.66
N THR A 72 12.84 9.67 5.77
CA THR A 72 14.01 8.86 6.14
C THR A 72 14.73 9.54 7.30
N LEU A 73 14.90 8.81 8.41
CA LEU A 73 15.82 9.17 9.48
C LEU A 73 17.27 9.10 8.97
#